data_AF-A0A9P5P4Y8-F1
#
_entry.id   AF-A0A9P5P4Y8-F1
#
_cell.length_a   1.000
_cell.length_b   1.000
_cell.length_c   1.000
_cell.angle_alpha   90.00
_cell.angle_beta   90.00
_cell.angle_gamma   90.00
#
_symmetry.space_group_name_H-M   'P 1'
#
loop_
_entity.id
_entity.type
_entity.pdbx_description
1 polymer ?
#
loop_
_entity_poly.entity_id
_entity_poly.type
_entity_poly.pdbx_seq_one_letter_code
_entity_poly.pdbx_strand_id
1 'polypeptide(L)'
;MSAPEFDKRPSLKYLGLPEGYTPAPDTDPISFLTQYIFQLPPHLLSHYSYITTPKQRTVIPTIRNRRLQHANRNPPELAFEAGRKTWPDLWQGRERRGVEEGNEERAWAEQGFLQGNQKHVGKLGKLLAEYEEEREAERVRIIRRERAVVHDDFVPEEDSDSDEDGPPPSEPEPESEEQTRSSFERLLRERFIYGLLENIDYDKVDWDESLGEADDREAEDRWFDEDDD
;
A
#
# COMPACT_ATOMS: atom_id res chain seq x y z
N MET A 1 -22.11 -0.86 -20.58
CA MET A 1 -22.44 0.57 -20.62
C MET A 1 -21.16 1.30 -20.96
N SER A 2 -21.17 2.24 -21.91
CA SER A 2 -19.96 3.02 -22.25
C SER A 2 -19.59 3.90 -21.05
N ALA A 3 -18.30 3.99 -20.71
CA ALA A 3 -17.84 4.98 -19.74
C ALA A 3 -18.20 6.40 -20.24
N PRO A 4 -18.54 7.33 -19.33
CA PRO A 4 -18.75 8.73 -19.71
C PRO A 4 -17.48 9.31 -20.32
N GLU A 5 -17.61 10.03 -21.44
CA GLU A 5 -16.52 10.72 -22.10
C GLU A 5 -16.14 11.98 -21.32
N PHE A 6 -14.85 12.26 -21.18
CA PHE A 6 -14.36 13.45 -20.49
C PHE A 6 -14.48 14.68 -21.40
N ASP A 7 -15.16 15.72 -20.90
CA ASP A 7 -15.24 17.03 -21.57
C ASP A 7 -14.37 18.05 -20.82
N LYS A 8 -13.38 18.62 -21.52
CA LYS A 8 -12.47 19.66 -20.98
C LYS A 8 -13.09 21.06 -20.91
N ARG A 9 -14.14 21.33 -21.69
CA ARG A 9 -14.71 22.68 -21.84
C ARG A 9 -15.23 23.27 -20.52
N PRO A 10 -15.91 22.52 -19.63
CA PRO A 10 -16.39 23.05 -18.37
C PRO A 10 -15.26 23.63 -17.49
N SER A 11 -14.14 22.90 -17.35
CA SER A 11 -12.99 23.38 -16.57
C SER A 11 -12.34 24.61 -17.20
N LEU A 12 -12.09 24.60 -18.52
CA LEU A 12 -11.51 25.75 -19.21
C LEU A 12 -12.41 26.99 -19.13
N LYS A 13 -13.71 26.81 -19.36
CA LYS A 13 -14.70 27.90 -19.28
C LYS A 13 -14.80 28.47 -17.87
N TYR A 14 -14.78 27.62 -16.84
CA TYR A 14 -14.83 28.06 -15.45
C TYR A 14 -13.63 28.93 -15.10
N LEU A 15 -12.43 28.53 -15.53
CA LEU A 15 -11.19 29.26 -15.28
C LEU A 15 -10.95 30.43 -16.26
N GLY A 16 -11.82 30.62 -17.26
CA GLY A 16 -11.66 31.63 -18.29
C GLY A 16 -10.47 31.39 -19.23
N LEU A 17 -10.04 30.14 -19.38
CA LEU A 17 -8.91 29.74 -20.21
C LEU A 17 -9.33 29.47 -21.67
N PRO A 18 -8.44 29.71 -22.66
CA PRO A 18 -8.72 29.43 -24.06
C PRO A 18 -8.73 27.92 -24.35
N GLU A 19 -9.40 27.49 -25.42
CA GLU A 19 -9.50 26.06 -25.79
C GLU A 19 -8.16 25.38 -26.10
N GLY A 20 -7.17 26.16 -26.56
CA GLY A 20 -5.82 25.69 -26.85
C GLY A 20 -4.82 25.87 -25.70
N TYR A 21 -5.29 26.05 -24.47
CA TYR A 21 -4.42 26.24 -23.30
C TYR A 21 -3.58 25.00 -23.00
N THR A 22 -2.34 25.22 -22.51
CA THR A 22 -1.41 24.18 -22.10
C THR A 22 -0.90 24.48 -20.68
N PRO A 23 -0.92 23.52 -19.73
CA PRO A 23 -1.32 22.11 -19.89
C PRO A 23 -2.83 21.95 -20.18
N ALA A 24 -3.18 20.99 -21.04
CA ALA A 24 -4.57 20.78 -21.43
C ALA A 24 -5.25 19.73 -20.52
N PRO A 25 -6.51 19.93 -20.11
CA PRO A 25 -7.19 19.04 -19.16
C PRO A 25 -7.33 17.58 -19.60
N ASP A 26 -7.41 17.33 -20.91
CA ASP A 26 -7.64 16.02 -21.50
C ASP A 26 -6.35 15.25 -21.80
N THR A 27 -5.30 15.95 -22.23
CA THR A 27 -4.02 15.31 -22.61
C THR A 27 -2.99 15.32 -21.48
N ASP A 28 -3.01 16.34 -20.62
CA ASP A 28 -2.10 16.47 -19.48
C ASP A 28 -2.88 16.88 -18.20
N PRO A 29 -3.79 16.00 -17.73
CA PRO A 29 -4.65 16.29 -16.59
C PRO A 29 -3.87 16.53 -15.30
N ILE A 30 -2.75 15.82 -15.08
CA ILE A 30 -1.99 15.91 -13.83
C ILE A 30 -1.31 17.26 -13.69
N SER A 31 -0.64 17.76 -14.74
CA SER A 31 -0.06 19.10 -14.71
C SER A 31 -1.13 20.17 -14.59
N PHE A 32 -2.26 20.01 -15.30
CA PHE A 32 -3.38 20.94 -15.22
C PHE A 32 -3.98 21.02 -13.81
N LEU A 33 -4.27 19.87 -13.19
CA LEU A 33 -4.78 19.81 -11.83
C LEU A 33 -3.75 20.34 -10.82
N THR A 34 -2.47 20.06 -10.99
CA THR A 34 -1.41 20.60 -10.11
C THR A 34 -1.45 22.12 -10.05
N GLN A 35 -1.82 22.80 -11.14
CA GLN A 35 -1.94 24.26 -11.20
C GLN A 35 -3.30 24.79 -10.69
N TYR A 36 -4.39 24.06 -10.95
CA TYR A 36 -5.75 24.59 -10.82
C TYR A 36 -6.65 23.87 -9.81
N ILE A 37 -6.15 22.88 -9.07
CA ILE A 37 -6.96 22.07 -8.14
C ILE A 37 -7.70 22.90 -7.09
N PHE A 38 -7.10 23.98 -6.59
CA PHE A 38 -7.72 24.88 -5.60
C PHE A 38 -8.70 25.89 -6.21
N GLN A 39 -8.70 26.04 -7.53
CA GLN A 39 -9.59 26.98 -8.22
C GLN A 39 -10.82 26.28 -8.79
N LEU A 40 -10.74 24.97 -9.04
CA LEU A 40 -11.83 24.20 -9.62
C LEU A 40 -12.78 23.69 -8.51
N PRO A 41 -14.10 23.83 -8.68
CA PRO A 41 -15.05 23.30 -7.72
C PRO A 41 -15.12 21.76 -7.75
N PRO A 42 -15.54 21.10 -6.65
CA PRO A 42 -15.49 19.64 -6.51
C PRO A 42 -16.22 18.85 -7.61
N HIS A 43 -17.33 19.38 -8.11
CA HIS A 43 -18.11 18.74 -9.18
C HIS A 43 -17.38 18.74 -10.54
N LEU A 44 -16.45 19.66 -10.78
CA LEU A 44 -15.57 19.62 -11.96
C LEU A 44 -14.36 18.73 -11.71
N LEU A 45 -13.82 18.71 -10.48
CA LEU A 45 -12.72 17.85 -10.09
C LEU A 45 -13.07 16.35 -10.24
N SER A 46 -14.28 15.94 -9.84
CA SER A 46 -14.72 14.54 -9.95
C SER A 46 -14.74 14.00 -11.38
N HIS A 47 -14.83 14.85 -12.40
CA HIS A 47 -14.79 14.41 -13.80
C HIS A 47 -13.39 13.92 -14.22
N TYR A 48 -12.33 14.41 -13.58
CA TYR A 48 -10.97 13.96 -13.86
C TYR A 48 -10.77 12.50 -13.46
N SER A 49 -11.69 11.92 -12.68
CA SER A 49 -11.66 10.50 -12.36
C SER A 49 -11.85 9.58 -13.55
N TYR A 50 -12.44 10.07 -14.63
CA TYR A 50 -12.60 9.28 -15.86
C TYR A 50 -11.30 9.11 -16.64
N ILE A 51 -10.33 10.00 -16.43
CA ILE A 51 -9.09 10.07 -17.22
C ILE A 51 -7.81 9.95 -16.36
N THR A 52 -7.95 9.86 -15.04
CA THR A 52 -6.81 9.70 -14.12
C THR A 52 -7.04 8.57 -13.14
N THR A 53 -5.99 7.80 -12.88
CA THR A 53 -6.01 6.75 -11.85
C THR A 53 -5.67 7.31 -10.47
N PRO A 54 -6.11 6.65 -9.39
CA PRO A 54 -5.73 7.04 -8.03
C PRO A 54 -4.21 7.12 -7.82
N LYS A 55 -3.43 6.24 -8.46
CA LYS A 55 -1.97 6.26 -8.43
C LYS A 55 -1.41 7.51 -9.11
N GLN A 56 -1.89 7.88 -10.31
CA GLN A 56 -1.42 9.08 -11.02
C GLN A 56 -1.67 10.37 -10.23
N ARG A 57 -2.84 10.46 -9.57
CA ARG A 57 -3.22 11.62 -8.77
C ARG A 57 -2.32 11.86 -7.56
N THR A 58 -1.60 10.84 -7.07
CA THR A 58 -0.67 10.98 -5.94
C THR A 58 0.47 11.95 -6.21
N VAL A 59 0.77 12.23 -7.48
CA VAL A 59 1.79 13.21 -7.87
C VAL A 59 1.38 14.62 -7.43
N ILE A 60 0.07 14.90 -7.32
CA ILE A 60 -0.47 16.18 -6.88
C ILE A 60 -0.36 16.26 -5.34
N PRO A 61 0.48 17.16 -4.78
CA PRO A 61 0.74 17.21 -3.34
C PRO A 61 -0.54 17.37 -2.52
N THR A 62 -1.46 18.23 -2.97
CA THR A 62 -2.76 18.45 -2.33
C THR A 62 -3.55 17.15 -2.15
N ILE A 63 -3.58 16.29 -3.17
CA ILE A 63 -4.30 15.01 -3.09
C ILE A 63 -3.61 14.07 -2.11
N ARG A 64 -2.27 14.01 -2.16
CA ARG A 64 -1.49 13.21 -1.21
C ARG A 64 -1.72 13.64 0.23
N ASN A 65 -1.74 14.96 0.50
CA ASN A 65 -1.98 15.53 1.82
C ASN A 65 -3.41 15.22 2.30
N ARG A 66 -4.42 15.36 1.43
CA ARG A 66 -5.82 14.97 1.75
C ARG A 66 -5.91 13.50 2.16
N ARG A 67 -5.26 12.60 1.42
CA ARG A 67 -5.21 11.16 1.74
C ARG A 67 -4.48 10.88 3.05
N LEU A 68 -3.37 11.56 3.30
CA LEU A 68 -2.62 11.44 4.55
C LEU A 68 -3.48 11.88 5.74
N GLN A 69 -4.14 13.04 5.65
CA GLN A 69 -5.07 13.50 6.68
C GLN A 69 -6.22 12.53 6.91
N HIS A 70 -6.83 12.03 5.84
CA HIS A 70 -7.87 11.01 5.93
C HIS A 70 -7.37 9.76 6.65
N ALA A 71 -6.21 9.23 6.25
CA ALA A 71 -5.61 8.04 6.87
C ALA A 71 -5.28 8.25 8.36
N ASN A 72 -4.79 9.44 8.73
CA ASN A 72 -4.46 9.79 10.12
C ASN A 72 -5.70 9.92 11.02
N ARG A 73 -6.88 10.19 10.45
CA ARG A 73 -8.16 10.17 11.19
C ARG A 73 -8.64 8.74 11.51
N ASN A 74 -7.90 7.70 11.12
CA ASN A 74 -8.21 6.29 11.35
C ASN A 74 -9.62 5.89 10.87
N PRO A 75 -9.91 6.01 9.56
CA PRO A 75 -11.22 5.73 9.02
C PRO A 75 -11.53 4.22 9.13
N PRO A 76 -12.79 3.83 9.32
CA PRO A 76 -13.16 2.44 9.60
C PRO A 76 -12.79 1.49 8.45
N GLU A 77 -12.80 1.95 7.20
CA GLU A 77 -12.35 1.16 6.04
C GLU A 77 -10.85 0.81 6.07
N LEU A 78 -10.01 1.59 6.76
CA LEU A 78 -8.58 1.33 6.91
C LEU A 78 -8.22 0.70 8.27
N ALA A 79 -9.22 0.35 9.08
CA ALA A 79 -9.01 -0.37 10.33
C ALA A 79 -8.76 -1.87 10.07
N PHE A 80 -8.04 -2.54 10.96
CA PHE A 80 -7.66 -3.96 10.82
C PHE A 80 -8.79 -4.88 10.36
N GLU A 81 -9.95 -4.84 11.03
CA GLU A 81 -11.07 -5.76 10.74
C GLU A 81 -11.63 -5.60 9.32
N ALA A 82 -11.82 -4.35 8.87
CA ALA A 82 -12.30 -4.06 7.52
C ALA A 82 -11.22 -4.33 6.48
N GLY A 83 -9.98 -3.92 6.79
CA GLY A 83 -8.84 -4.08 5.92
C GLY A 83 -8.52 -5.55 5.65
N ARG A 84 -8.49 -6.38 6.68
CA ARG A 84 -8.24 -7.83 6.56
C ARG A 84 -9.28 -8.54 5.70
N LYS A 85 -10.55 -8.11 5.78
CA LYS A 85 -11.64 -8.67 4.96
C LYS A 85 -11.54 -8.25 3.50
N THR A 86 -11.13 -7.00 3.25
CA THR A 86 -11.16 -6.37 1.92
C THR A 86 -9.88 -6.64 1.14
N TRP A 87 -8.73 -6.64 1.82
CA TRP A 87 -7.40 -6.90 1.27
C TRP A 87 -6.68 -8.01 2.04
N PRO A 88 -7.21 -9.25 2.04
CA PRO A 88 -6.60 -10.37 2.76
C PRO A 88 -5.17 -10.67 2.28
N ASP A 89 -4.88 -10.43 0.99
CA ASP A 89 -3.56 -10.63 0.40
C ASP A 89 -2.47 -9.71 1.00
N LEU A 90 -2.86 -8.58 1.59
CA LEU A 90 -1.93 -7.66 2.28
C LEU A 90 -1.61 -8.12 3.71
N TRP A 91 -2.46 -8.97 4.28
CA TRP A 91 -2.27 -9.49 5.63
C TRP A 91 -1.22 -10.60 5.60
N GLN A 92 -0.02 -10.27 6.08
CA GLN A 92 1.07 -11.23 6.22
C GLN A 92 0.99 -12.05 7.51
N GLY A 93 -0.02 -11.82 8.35
CA GLY A 93 -0.19 -12.60 9.55
C GLY A 93 -0.46 -14.05 9.20
N ARG A 94 0.57 -14.86 9.45
CA ARG A 94 0.67 -16.31 9.28
C ARG A 94 -0.69 -17.01 9.36
N GLU A 95 -1.37 -17.18 8.23
CA GLU A 95 -1.81 -18.53 7.91
C GLU A 95 -0.50 -19.25 7.59
N ARG A 96 0.04 -20.01 8.55
CA ARG A 96 1.25 -20.81 8.35
C ARG A 96 0.94 -21.94 7.36
N ARG A 97 0.70 -21.63 6.08
CA ARG A 97 0.71 -22.65 5.03
C ARG A 97 2.10 -23.28 5.02
N GLY A 98 2.14 -24.61 5.13
CA GLY A 98 3.36 -25.40 5.36
C GLY A 98 3.59 -25.87 6.80
N VAL A 99 2.98 -25.28 7.84
CA VAL A 99 3.15 -25.81 9.23
C VAL A 99 2.15 -26.90 9.56
N GLU A 100 0.91 -26.82 9.07
CA GLU A 100 0.01 -27.98 9.14
C GLU A 100 0.55 -29.12 8.27
N GLU A 101 0.95 -28.84 7.03
CA GLU A 101 1.55 -29.83 6.12
C GLU A 101 2.88 -30.40 6.66
N GLY A 102 3.75 -29.58 7.23
CA GLY A 102 4.99 -30.03 7.88
C GLY A 102 4.74 -30.81 9.18
N ASN A 103 3.68 -30.48 9.95
CA ASN A 103 3.25 -31.28 11.10
C ASN A 103 2.61 -32.61 10.66
N GLU A 104 1.85 -32.62 9.56
CA GLU A 104 1.29 -33.81 8.96
C GLU A 104 2.38 -34.72 8.39
N GLU A 105 3.38 -34.18 7.70
CA GLU A 105 4.55 -34.92 7.23
C GLU A 105 5.40 -35.43 8.38
N ARG A 106 5.59 -34.64 9.44
CA ARG A 106 6.23 -35.09 10.67
C ARG A 106 5.45 -36.22 11.33
N ALA A 107 4.14 -36.10 11.45
CA ALA A 107 3.28 -37.14 12.02
C ALA A 107 3.28 -38.40 11.15
N TRP A 108 3.28 -38.26 9.83
CA TRP A 108 3.43 -39.36 8.87
C TRP A 108 4.81 -40.03 8.99
N ALA A 109 5.89 -39.26 9.13
CA ALA A 109 7.24 -39.79 9.33
C ALA A 109 7.33 -40.56 10.67
N GLU A 110 6.77 -40.00 11.74
CA GLU A 110 6.78 -40.58 13.08
C GLU A 110 5.88 -41.84 13.21
N GLN A 111 4.77 -41.91 12.46
CA GLN A 111 3.78 -43.00 12.60
C GLN A 111 3.80 -44.02 11.46
N GLY A 112 4.15 -43.62 10.23
CA GLY A 112 4.00 -44.43 9.02
C GLY A 112 5.30 -44.87 8.34
N PHE A 113 6.41 -44.15 8.55
CA PHE A 113 7.61 -44.33 7.71
C PHE A 113 8.47 -45.55 8.05
N LEU A 114 8.37 -46.12 9.26
CA LEU A 114 8.96 -47.42 9.60
C LEU A 114 8.29 -47.98 10.86
N GLN A 115 7.56 -49.08 10.74
CA GLN A 115 6.98 -49.83 11.86
C GLN A 115 8.06 -50.27 12.87
N GLY A 116 8.42 -49.38 13.80
CA GLY A 116 9.05 -49.75 15.08
C GLY A 116 10.54 -49.45 15.31
N ASN A 117 11.22 -48.57 14.57
CA ASN A 117 12.62 -48.22 14.88
C ASN A 117 12.82 -46.73 15.20
N GLN A 118 12.56 -46.35 16.47
CA GLN A 118 12.38 -44.96 16.92
C GLN A 118 13.63 -44.06 16.97
N LYS A 119 14.85 -44.58 16.79
CA LYS A 119 16.08 -43.81 17.11
C LYS A 119 16.48 -42.77 16.06
N HIS A 120 16.02 -42.87 14.82
CA HIS A 120 16.39 -41.96 13.72
C HIS A 120 15.21 -41.21 13.10
N VAL A 121 13.97 -41.60 13.43
CA VAL A 121 12.75 -41.07 12.82
C VAL A 121 12.45 -39.64 13.27
N GLY A 122 12.69 -39.30 14.55
CA GLY A 122 12.44 -37.95 15.05
C GLY A 122 13.35 -36.87 14.45
N LYS A 123 14.59 -37.23 14.06
CA LYS A 123 15.49 -36.31 13.35
C LYS A 123 15.08 -36.14 11.88
N LEU A 124 14.59 -37.21 11.25
CA LEU A 124 14.12 -37.18 9.87
C LEU A 124 12.81 -36.39 9.73
N GLY A 125 11.86 -36.57 10.65
CA GLY A 125 10.60 -35.82 10.65
C GLY A 125 10.80 -34.32 10.91
N LYS A 126 11.76 -33.96 11.77
CA LYS A 126 12.16 -32.55 11.95
C LYS A 126 12.78 -31.98 10.67
N LEU A 127 13.69 -32.72 10.04
CA LEU A 127 14.35 -32.30 8.80
C LEU A 127 13.35 -32.13 7.64
N LEU A 128 12.40 -33.06 7.49
CA LEU A 128 11.38 -32.99 6.44
C LEU A 128 10.42 -31.81 6.64
N ALA A 129 9.99 -31.56 7.88
CA ALA A 129 9.17 -30.38 8.19
C ALA A 129 9.90 -29.07 7.88
N GLU A 130 11.21 -28.99 8.17
CA GLU A 130 12.04 -27.83 7.85
C GLU A 130 12.20 -27.65 6.33
N TYR A 131 12.40 -28.73 5.57
CA TYR A 131 12.50 -28.68 4.11
C TYR A 131 11.17 -28.33 3.42
N GLU A 132 10.05 -28.75 3.97
CA GLU A 132 8.72 -28.42 3.45
C GLU A 132 8.37 -26.95 3.68
N GLU A 133 8.67 -26.44 4.88
CA GLU A 133 8.55 -25.02 5.21
C GLU A 133 9.44 -24.16 4.29
N GLU A 134 10.67 -24.61 4.03
CA GLU A 134 11.58 -23.93 3.10
C GLU A 134 11.07 -23.96 1.65
N ARG A 135 10.51 -25.09 1.22
CA ARG A 135 9.97 -25.24 -0.14
C ARG A 135 8.74 -24.36 -0.38
N GLU A 136 7.85 -24.26 0.58
CA GLU A 136 6.66 -23.41 0.46
C GLU A 136 7.03 -21.92 0.63
N ALA A 137 7.99 -21.60 1.50
CA ALA A 137 8.56 -20.26 1.59
C ALA A 137 9.20 -19.82 0.27
N GLU A 138 9.89 -20.71 -0.44
CA GLU A 138 10.49 -20.41 -1.74
C GLU A 138 9.44 -20.22 -2.84
N ARG A 139 8.34 -20.99 -2.83
CA ARG A 139 7.19 -20.75 -3.73
C ARG A 139 6.55 -19.40 -3.49
N VAL A 140 6.35 -19.02 -2.23
CA VAL A 140 5.82 -17.69 -1.87
C VAL A 140 6.78 -16.59 -2.34
N ARG A 141 8.09 -16.78 -2.22
CA ARG A 141 9.10 -15.85 -2.75
C ARG A 141 9.03 -15.73 -4.27
N ILE A 142 8.84 -16.84 -4.99
CA ILE A 142 8.70 -16.85 -6.46
C ILE A 142 7.40 -16.14 -6.88
N ILE A 143 6.27 -16.44 -6.25
CA ILE A 143 4.99 -15.76 -6.53
C ILE A 143 5.08 -14.27 -6.22
N ARG A 144 5.76 -13.89 -5.12
CA ARG A 144 6.05 -12.48 -4.79
C ARG A 144 6.92 -11.83 -5.86
N ARG A 145 7.95 -12.51 -6.37
CA ARG A 145 8.79 -12.02 -7.46
C ARG A 145 8.00 -11.86 -8.75
N GLU A 146 7.15 -12.83 -9.09
CA GLU A 146 6.29 -12.78 -10.29
C GLU A 146 5.24 -11.67 -10.20
N ARG A 147 4.62 -11.43 -9.04
CA ARG A 147 3.70 -10.29 -8.82
C ARG A 147 4.43 -8.95 -8.73
N ALA A 148 5.64 -8.90 -8.17
CA ALA A 148 6.47 -7.69 -8.14
C ALA A 148 6.88 -7.27 -9.56
N VAL A 149 7.24 -8.21 -10.44
CA VAL A 149 7.55 -7.96 -11.85
C VAL A 149 6.33 -7.44 -12.65
N VAL A 150 5.10 -7.76 -12.22
CA VAL A 150 3.86 -7.24 -12.84
C VAL A 150 3.46 -5.86 -12.27
N HIS A 151 3.94 -5.49 -11.09
CA HIS A 151 3.53 -4.29 -10.36
C HIS A 151 4.70 -3.31 -10.09
N ASP A 152 5.77 -3.44 -10.89
CA ASP A 152 6.96 -2.61 -10.85
C ASP A 152 6.66 -1.22 -11.42
N ASP A 153 6.33 -0.30 -10.52
CA ASP A 153 6.54 1.13 -10.72
C ASP A 153 6.58 1.78 -9.33
N PHE A 154 7.80 1.81 -8.79
CA PHE A 154 8.37 2.89 -7.97
C PHE A 154 7.83 3.08 -6.54
N VAL A 155 8.51 2.44 -5.59
CA VAL A 155 8.75 3.01 -4.24
C VAL A 155 10.18 3.53 -4.28
N PRO A 156 10.46 4.84 -4.06
CA PRO A 156 11.83 5.33 -3.96
C PRO A 156 12.52 4.64 -2.78
N GLU A 157 13.55 3.85 -3.07
CA GLU A 157 14.48 3.37 -2.06
C GLU A 157 15.36 4.57 -1.64
N GLU A 158 15.34 4.93 -0.35
CA GLU A 158 16.43 5.72 0.21
C GLU A 158 17.67 4.83 0.27
N ASP A 159 18.72 5.26 -0.44
CA ASP A 159 20.05 4.63 -0.43
C ASP A 159 20.60 4.57 1.00
N SER A 160 20.54 3.39 1.63
CA SER A 160 21.40 3.09 2.77
C SER A 160 22.66 2.43 2.25
N ASP A 161 23.67 3.26 1.98
CA ASP A 161 25.02 2.81 1.66
C ASP A 161 25.59 1.93 2.80
N SER A 162 26.26 0.88 2.36
CA SER A 162 26.68 -0.32 3.09
C SER A 162 27.88 -0.10 4.03
N ASP A 163 27.91 -0.82 5.15
CA ASP A 163 29.15 -1.32 5.76
C ASP A 163 28.95 -2.77 6.27
N GLU A 164 29.51 -3.73 5.53
CA GLU A 164 29.63 -5.15 5.85
C GLU A 164 30.69 -5.38 6.94
N ASP A 165 30.28 -5.68 8.18
CA ASP A 165 30.99 -6.60 9.10
C ASP A 165 30.16 -6.82 10.40
N GLY A 166 28.93 -7.29 10.25
CA GLY A 166 28.04 -7.66 11.37
C GLY A 166 27.96 -9.19 11.57
N PRO A 167 27.84 -9.70 12.82
CA PRO A 167 27.59 -11.12 13.06
C PRO A 167 26.32 -11.59 12.32
N PRO A 168 26.20 -12.91 11.99
CA PRO A 168 25.09 -13.42 11.20
C PRO A 168 23.75 -12.99 11.80
N PRO A 169 22.77 -12.59 10.97
CA PRO A 169 21.51 -12.07 11.46
C PRO A 169 20.88 -13.11 12.38
N SER A 170 20.75 -12.75 13.65
CA SER A 170 19.97 -13.51 14.62
C SER A 170 18.59 -13.77 14.04
N GLU A 171 18.13 -15.03 14.12
CA GLU A 171 16.77 -15.41 13.71
C GLU A 171 15.78 -14.34 14.20
N PRO A 172 14.96 -13.75 13.32
CA PRO A 172 14.05 -12.69 13.73
C PRO A 172 13.12 -13.25 14.80
N GLU A 173 13.13 -12.61 15.98
CA GLU A 173 12.21 -12.96 17.06
C GLU A 173 10.78 -12.95 16.51
N PRO A 174 9.93 -13.91 16.92
CA PRO A 174 8.56 -13.97 16.43
C PRO A 174 7.84 -12.67 16.81
N GLU A 175 7.51 -11.85 15.81
CA GLU A 175 6.69 -10.65 16.00
C GLU A 175 5.43 -11.01 16.80
N SER A 176 5.07 -10.18 17.77
CA SER A 176 3.83 -10.36 18.50
C SER A 176 2.64 -10.14 17.56
N GLU A 177 1.49 -10.76 17.85
CA GLU A 177 0.27 -10.54 17.04
C GLU A 177 -0.09 -9.06 16.91
N GLU A 178 0.19 -8.27 17.95
CA GLU A 178 -0.02 -6.82 17.97
C GLU A 178 0.92 -6.10 17.01
N GLN A 179 2.19 -6.52 16.93
CA GLN A 179 3.17 -5.97 15.98
C GLN A 179 2.75 -6.27 14.54
N THR A 180 2.32 -7.51 14.25
CA THR A 180 1.86 -7.85 12.89
C THR A 180 0.60 -7.09 12.49
N ARG A 181 -0.36 -6.90 13.42
CA ARG A 181 -1.55 -6.06 13.21
C ARG A 181 -1.18 -4.62 12.91
N SER A 182 -0.28 -4.04 13.70
CA SER A 182 0.18 -2.66 13.49
C SER A 182 0.89 -2.49 12.16
N SER A 183 1.76 -3.44 11.79
CA SER A 183 2.45 -3.45 10.50
C SER A 183 1.48 -3.52 9.32
N PHE A 184 0.40 -4.29 9.43
CA PHE A 184 -0.63 -4.36 8.40
C PHE A 184 -1.42 -3.06 8.26
N GLU A 185 -1.87 -2.47 9.37
CA GLU A 185 -2.58 -1.20 9.34
C GLU A 185 -1.70 -0.10 8.76
N ARG A 186 -0.39 -0.10 9.08
CA ARG A 186 0.59 0.81 8.49
C ARG A 186 0.69 0.61 6.98
N LEU A 187 0.89 -0.63 6.52
CA LEU A 187 0.96 -0.98 5.10
C LEU A 187 -0.31 -0.56 4.35
N LEU A 188 -1.48 -0.73 4.99
CA LEU A 188 -2.76 -0.36 4.42
C LEU A 188 -2.88 1.15 4.23
N ARG A 189 -2.47 1.94 5.23
CA ARG A 189 -2.43 3.41 5.12
C ARG A 189 -1.46 3.88 4.05
N GLU A 190 -0.26 3.30 3.98
CA GLU A 190 0.73 3.63 2.96
C GLU A 190 0.18 3.36 1.55
N ARG A 191 -0.34 2.15 1.31
CA ARG A 191 -0.96 1.81 0.02
C ARG A 191 -2.16 2.68 -0.31
N PHE A 192 -2.95 3.07 0.69
CA PHE A 192 -4.03 4.04 0.51
C PHE A 192 -3.47 5.37 0.01
N ILE A 193 -2.51 5.98 0.71
CA ILE A 193 -1.92 7.28 0.35
C ILE A 193 -1.40 7.25 -1.09
N TYR A 194 -0.71 6.18 -1.48
CA TYR A 194 -0.16 6.01 -2.83
C TYR A 194 -1.15 5.52 -3.90
N GLY A 195 -2.45 5.42 -3.60
CA GLY A 195 -3.45 5.08 -4.60
C GLY A 195 -3.34 3.63 -5.10
N LEU A 196 -2.85 2.72 -4.25
CA LEU A 196 -2.53 1.33 -4.58
C LEU A 196 -3.53 0.31 -4.01
N LEU A 197 -4.58 0.77 -3.33
CA LEU A 197 -5.64 -0.13 -2.87
C LEU A 197 -6.72 -0.25 -3.93
N GLU A 198 -7.11 -1.48 -4.22
CA GLU A 198 -8.26 -1.75 -5.08
C GLU A 198 -9.56 -1.67 -4.27
N ASN A 199 -10.70 -1.44 -4.92
CA ASN A 199 -12.04 -1.45 -4.29
C ASN A 199 -12.28 -0.43 -3.18
N ILE A 200 -11.51 0.67 -3.16
CA ILE A 200 -11.78 1.85 -2.32
C ILE A 200 -12.15 3.05 -3.19
N ASP A 201 -13.05 3.88 -2.68
CA ASP A 201 -13.55 5.07 -3.36
C ASP A 201 -12.64 6.27 -3.04
N TYR A 202 -11.57 6.43 -3.82
CA TYR A 202 -10.61 7.53 -3.67
C TYR A 202 -11.22 8.91 -3.93
N ASP A 203 -12.27 9.00 -4.75
CA ASP A 203 -12.85 10.27 -5.18
C ASP A 203 -13.47 11.03 -4.00
N LYS A 204 -13.96 10.31 -2.99
CA LYS A 204 -14.46 10.88 -1.73
C LYS A 204 -13.41 11.64 -0.95
N VAL A 205 -12.13 11.33 -1.15
CA VAL A 205 -11.01 11.87 -0.38
C VAL A 205 -10.20 12.83 -1.24
N ASP A 206 -9.89 12.45 -2.48
CA ASP A 206 -9.10 13.25 -3.41
C ASP A 206 -9.73 14.62 -3.67
N TRP A 207 -11.05 14.67 -3.75
CA TRP A 207 -11.82 15.86 -4.12
C TRP A 207 -12.52 16.53 -2.93
N ASP A 208 -12.26 16.08 -1.70
CA ASP A 208 -12.77 16.71 -0.48
C ASP A 208 -11.88 17.89 -0.08
N GLU A 209 -12.41 19.10 -0.25
CA GLU A 209 -11.72 20.35 0.07
C GLU A 209 -11.49 20.50 1.58
N SER A 210 -12.33 19.90 2.43
CA SER A 210 -12.22 20.00 3.90
C SER A 210 -10.97 19.30 4.48
N LEU A 211 -10.33 18.46 3.68
CA LEU A 211 -9.07 17.76 3.99
C LEU A 211 -7.83 18.51 3.49
N GLY A 212 -7.98 19.72 2.94
CA GLY A 212 -6.88 20.49 2.35
C GLY A 212 -6.63 21.88 2.95
N GLU A 213 -7.49 22.37 3.84
CA GLU A 213 -7.49 23.79 4.24
C GLU A 213 -6.68 24.13 5.50
N ALA A 214 -6.30 23.16 6.33
CA ALA A 214 -5.91 23.46 7.72
C ALA A 214 -4.43 23.34 8.09
N ASP A 215 -3.58 22.61 7.35
CA ASP A 215 -2.23 22.29 7.86
C ASP A 215 -1.10 23.09 7.22
N ASP A 216 -1.11 23.32 5.90
CA ASP A 216 0.13 23.76 5.24
C ASP A 216 0.50 25.23 5.55
N ARG A 217 -0.45 26.14 5.83
CA ARG A 217 -0.12 27.54 6.19
C ARG A 217 0.15 27.74 7.68
N GLU A 218 -0.67 27.13 8.54
CA GLU A 218 -0.52 27.31 10.00
C GLU A 218 0.64 26.50 10.58
N ALA A 219 1.07 25.40 9.94
CA ALA A 219 2.25 24.64 10.35
C ALA A 219 3.55 25.31 9.87
N GLU A 220 3.55 25.94 8.69
CA GLU A 220 4.68 26.75 8.21
C GLU A 220 4.87 28.02 9.06
N ASP A 221 3.79 28.73 9.41
CA ASP A 221 3.87 29.94 10.26
C ASP A 221 4.34 29.60 11.70
N ARG A 222 3.91 28.46 12.28
CA ARG A 222 4.36 28.03 13.61
C ARG A 222 5.84 27.67 13.68
N TRP A 223 6.42 27.20 12.58
CA TRP A 223 7.83 26.80 12.55
C TRP A 223 8.78 28.01 12.52
N PHE A 224 8.31 29.17 12.06
CA PHE A 224 9.07 30.42 12.10
C PHE A 224 8.89 31.23 13.38
N ASP A 225 7.77 31.06 14.10
CA ASP A 225 7.50 31.79 15.34
C ASP A 225 8.19 31.18 16.59
N GLU A 226 8.70 29.94 16.52
CA GLU A 226 9.35 29.27 17.67
C GLU A 226 10.84 29.63 17.88
N ASP A 227 11.46 30.38 16.97
CA ASP A 227 12.90 30.72 17.02
C ASP A 227 13.22 32.12 17.59
N ASP A 228 12.23 32.88 18.09
CA ASP A 228 12.39 34.31 18.47
C ASP A 228 12.11 34.67 19.96
N ASP A 229 12.15 33.72 20.91
CA ASP A 229 12.07 33.99 22.37
C ASP A 229 13.27 33.45 23.20
#